data_AF-A0A1E4S9K9-F1
#
_entry.id   AF-A0A1E4S9K9-F1
#
_cell.length_a   1.000
_cell.length_b   1.000
_cell.length_c   1.000
_cell.angle_alpha   90.00
_cell.angle_beta   90.00
_cell.angle_gamma   90.00
#
_symmetry.space_group_name_H-M   'P 1'
#
loop_
_entity.id
_entity.type
_entity.pdbx_description
1 polymer ?
#
loop_
_entity_poly.entity_id
_entity_poly.type
_entity_poly.pdbx_seq_one_letter_code
_entity_poly.pdbx_strand_id
1 'polypeptide(L)' 'VYQSVVDEDNNDIYCICREPSFGQMVACDNPNCKIEWFHYGCVGIVRAPRGQWFCPDCTKAIEMKKKTAKVK' A
#
# COMPACT_ATOMS: atom_id res chain seq x y z
N VAL A 1 -0.49 23.05 -27.47
CA VAL A 1 0.54 22.32 -26.69
C VAL A 1 0.15 22.48 -25.24
N TYR A 2 -0.65 21.54 -24.75
CA TYR A 2 -1.28 21.62 -23.43
C TYR A 2 -0.34 20.98 -22.41
N GLN A 3 -0.22 21.66 -21.28
CA GLN A 3 0.50 21.33 -20.05
C GLN A 3 2.03 21.52 -20.04
N SER A 4 2.38 22.77 -19.75
CA SER A 4 3.62 23.22 -19.14
C SER A 4 3.71 22.71 -17.69
N VAL A 5 4.90 22.23 -17.32
CA VAL A 5 5.46 22.04 -15.96
C VAL A 5 4.57 21.26 -14.98
N VAL A 6 4.80 19.95 -14.89
CA VAL A 6 4.58 19.24 -13.64
C VAL A 6 5.82 19.49 -12.80
N ASP A 7 5.67 20.17 -11.67
CA ASP A 7 6.71 20.30 -10.66
C ASP A 7 7.36 18.92 -10.43
N GLU A 8 8.69 18.87 -10.52
CA GLU A 8 9.55 17.67 -10.47
C GLU A 8 9.45 16.84 -9.16
N ASP A 9 8.44 17.10 -8.32
CA ASP A 9 8.32 16.62 -6.94
C ASP A 9 7.00 15.88 -6.64
N ASN A 10 6.00 15.89 -7.55
CA ASN A 10 4.65 15.36 -7.24
C ASN A 10 4.28 14.05 -7.96
N ASN A 11 5.25 13.35 -8.57
CA ASN A 11 5.05 11.97 -9.04
C ASN A 11 5.71 10.98 -8.09
N ASP A 12 5.52 11.16 -6.78
CA ASP A 12 5.84 10.09 -5.85
C ASP A 12 5.01 8.88 -6.23
N ILE A 13 5.74 7.86 -6.68
CA ILE A 13 5.19 6.62 -7.16
C ILE A 13 4.79 5.82 -5.93
N TYR A 14 3.48 5.74 -5.68
CA TYR A 14 2.91 4.97 -4.59
C TYR A 14 2.34 3.65 -5.10
N CYS A 15 1.95 2.78 -4.16
CA CYS A 15 1.39 1.47 -4.45
C CYS A 15 2.35 0.52 -5.20
N ILE A 16 1.97 -0.75 -5.30
CA ILE A 16 2.70 -1.76 -6.09
C ILE A 16 2.55 -1.59 -7.60
N CYS A 17 1.56 -0.81 -8.06
CA CYS A 17 1.34 -0.53 -9.48
C CYS A 17 2.33 0.50 -10.05
N ARG A 18 3.12 1.15 -9.19
CA ARG A 18 4.04 2.21 -9.55
C ARG A 18 3.35 3.38 -10.28
N GLU A 19 2.18 3.78 -9.80
CA GLU A 19 1.42 4.90 -10.33
C GLU A 19 1.28 6.02 -9.28
N PRO A 20 1.04 7.27 -9.71
CA PRO A 20 0.79 8.37 -8.79
C PRO A 20 -0.46 8.13 -7.93
N SER A 21 -0.57 8.88 -6.83
CA SER A 21 -1.77 8.87 -5.98
C SER A 21 -3.00 9.29 -6.79
N PHE A 22 -4.02 8.44 -6.86
CA PHE A 22 -5.27 8.75 -7.54
C PHE A 22 -6.47 8.23 -6.75
N GLY A 23 -7.51 9.07 -6.60
CA GLY A 23 -8.76 8.68 -5.94
C GLY A 23 -8.61 8.26 -4.48
N GLN A 24 -9.08 7.06 -4.14
CA GLN A 24 -9.09 6.52 -2.77
C GLN A 24 -7.85 5.68 -2.47
N MET A 25 -7.13 6.04 -1.41
CA MET A 25 -5.91 5.36 -0.97
C MET A 25 -6.01 4.96 0.50
N VAL A 26 -5.28 3.90 0.85
CA VAL A 26 -5.15 3.37 2.20
C VAL A 26 -3.68 3.39 2.62
N ALA A 27 -3.43 3.68 3.89
CA ALA A 27 -2.11 3.57 4.50
C ALA A 27 -1.99 2.20 5.22
N CYS A 28 -0.86 1.53 5.01
CA CYS A 28 -0.47 0.30 5.69
C CYS A 28 0.02 0.64 7.09
N ASP A 29 -0.56 0.01 8.10
CA ASP A 29 -0.23 0.23 9.52
C ASP A 29 1.08 -0.46 9.94
N ASN A 30 1.73 -1.21 9.04
CA ASN A 30 3.02 -1.83 9.35
C ASN A 30 4.14 -0.79 9.25
N PRO A 31 4.85 -0.46 10.35
CA PRO A 31 5.96 0.50 10.34
C PRO A 31 7.18 0.01 9.55
N ASN A 32 7.21 -1.28 9.16
CA ASN A 32 8.25 -1.85 8.30
C ASN A 32 7.83 -1.87 6.82
N CYS A 33 6.69 -1.28 6.46
CA CYS A 33 6.26 -1.19 5.07
C CYS A 33 7.08 -0.12 4.34
N LYS A 34 7.63 -0.43 3.16
CA LYS A 34 8.44 0.52 2.38
C LYS A 34 7.62 1.57 1.63
N ILE A 35 6.38 1.24 1.30
CA ILE A 35 5.53 2.06 0.42
C ILE A 35 4.48 2.81 1.23
N GLU A 36 3.93 2.16 2.26
CA GLU A 36 2.87 2.65 3.15
C GLU A 36 1.54 2.96 2.45
N TRP A 37 1.52 3.52 1.24
CA TRP A 37 0.32 3.97 0.54
C TRP A 37 -0.09 3.06 -0.63
N PHE A 38 -1.36 2.69 -0.69
CA PHE A 38 -1.90 1.78 -1.71
C PHE A 38 -3.28 2.23 -2.20
N HIS A 39 -3.57 2.05 -3.48
CA HIS A 39 -4.90 2.32 -4.04
C HIS A 39 -5.89 1.23 -3.69
N TYR A 40 -7.13 1.62 -3.43
CA TYR A 40 -8.21 0.70 -3.08
C TYR A 40 -8.39 -0.41 -4.13
N GLY A 41 -8.37 -0.07 -5.42
CA GLY A 41 -8.46 -1.04 -6.52
C GLY A 41 -7.28 -2.02 -6.58
N CYS A 42 -6.06 -1.55 -6.33
CA CYS A 42 -4.85 -2.39 -6.40
C CYS A 42 -4.78 -3.44 -5.29
N VAL A 43 -5.33 -3.12 -4.11
CA VAL A 43 -5.36 -4.03 -2.95
C VAL A 43 -6.73 -4.65 -2.68
N GLY A 44 -7.70 -4.45 -3.58
CA GLY A 44 -9.04 -5.02 -3.47
C GLY A 44 -9.87 -4.47 -2.29
N ILE A 45 -9.57 -3.26 -1.83
CA ILE A 45 -10.36 -2.58 -0.80
C ILE A 45 -11.54 -1.90 -1.47
N VAL A 46 -12.74 -2.30 -1.07
CA VAL A 46 -13.99 -1.66 -1.52
C VAL A 46 -14.47 -0.62 -0.52
N ARG A 47 -14.11 -0.76 0.76
CA ARG A 47 -14.50 0.15 1.84
C ARG A 47 -13.34 0.37 2.80
N ALA A 48 -13.24 1.60 3.30
CA ALA A 48 -12.25 1.96 4.30
C ALA A 48 -12.32 0.96 5.48
N PRO A 49 -11.21 0.27 5.80
CA PRO A 49 -11.16 -0.65 6.92
C PRO A 49 -11.37 0.14 8.22
N ARG A 50 -12.25 -0.36 9.09
CA ARG A 50 -12.42 0.21 10.44
C ARG A 50 -11.32 -0.35 11.34
N GLY A 51 -10.14 0.28 11.29
CA GLY A 51 -9.00 -0.07 12.13
C GLY A 51 -7.69 -0.18 11.35
N GLN A 52 -6.75 -0.98 11.88
CA GLN A 52 -5.45 -1.22 11.25
C GLN A 52 -5.63 -2.01 9.97
N TRP A 53 -5.00 -1.54 8.90
CA TRP A 53 -4.96 -2.23 7.63
C TRP A 53 -3.53 -2.54 7.23
N PHE A 54 -3.31 -3.73 6.70
CA PHE A 54 -2.01 -4.18 6.27
C PHE A 54 -2.05 -4.53 4.78
N CYS A 55 -1.04 -4.10 4.05
CA CYS A 55 -0.92 -4.43 2.63
C CYS A 55 -0.76 -5.96 2.44
N PRO A 56 -1.03 -6.51 1.25
CA PRO A 56 -0.97 -7.95 1.00
C PRO A 56 0.42 -8.54 1.28
N ASP A 57 1.48 -7.75 1.13
CA ASP A 57 2.84 -8.17 1.44
C ASP A 57 3.07 -8.30 2.96
N CYS A 58 2.64 -7.30 3.72
CA CYS A 58 2.70 -7.32 5.18
C CYS A 58 1.80 -8.42 5.77
N THR A 59 0.60 -8.60 5.21
CA THR A 59 -0.33 -9.65 5.61
C THR A 59 0.28 -11.04 5.40
N LYS A 60 0.92 -11.28 4.24
CA LYS A 60 1.64 -12.54 3.98
C LYS A 60 2.81 -12.74 4.95
N ALA A 61 3.58 -11.70 5.25
CA ALA A 61 4.70 -11.78 6.18
C ALA A 61 4.25 -12.15 7.61
N ILE A 62 3.12 -11.60 8.06
CA ILE A 62 2.52 -11.92 9.36
C ILE A 62 2.03 -13.37 9.39
N GLU A 63 1.37 -13.83 8.31
CA GLU A 63 0.89 -15.22 8.17
C GLU A 63 2.05 -16.22 8.21
N MET A 64 3.17 -15.92 7.54
CA MET A 64 4.36 -16.77 7.50
C MET A 64 4.98 -16.99 8.88
N LYS A 65 5.02 -15.96 9.74
CA LYS A 65 5.55 -16.07 11.12
C LYS A 65 4.76 -17.03 12.00
N LYS A 66 3.45 -17.19 11.76
CA LYS A 66 2.61 -18.12 12.54
C LYS A 66 2.89 -19.59 12.22
N LYS A 67 3.34 -19.89 11.00
CA LYS A 67 3.62 -21.28 10.58
C LYS A 67 4.95 -21.80 11.13
N THR A 68 5.98 -20.95 11.22
CA THR A 68 7.27 -21.32 11.81
C THR A 68 7.23 -21.46 13.33
N ALA A 69 6.27 -20.81 14.01
CA ALA A 69 6.07 -20.98 15.45
C ALA A 69 5.42 -22.32 15.85
N LYS A 70 4.92 -23.12 14.89
CA LYS A 70 4.38 -24.47 15.13
C LYS A 70 5.43 -25.58 14.93
N VAL A 71 6.70 -25.20 14.77
CA VAL A 71 7.85 -26.10 14.82
C VAL A 71 8.64 -25.80 16.11
N LYS A 72 8.07 -26.20 17.25
CA LYS A 72 8.80 -26.47 18.50
C LYS A 72 7.87 -27.14 19.49
#